data_AF-A0A1Z9ULY2-F1
#
_entry.id   AF-A0A1Z9ULY2-F1
#
_cell.length_a   1.000
_cell.length_b   1.000
_cell.length_c   1.000
_cell.angle_alpha   90.00
_cell.angle_beta   90.00
_cell.angle_gamma   90.00
#
_symmetry.space_group_name_H-M   'P 1'
#
loop_
_entity.id
_entity.type
_entity.pdbx_description
1 polymer ?
#
loop_
_entity_poly.entity_id
_entity_poly.type
_entity_poly.pdbx_seq_one_letter_code
_entity_poly.pdbx_strand_id
1 'polypeptide(L)'
;MYKYNEKELLKELEEYIDDTYEGHYSNSRYLGQHTQATESIMAAGHGEGFCIGNIVKYALRYGKKEGRNRKDLLKILHYGIMLVYNHDTWSEQNDED
;
A
#
# COMPACT_ATOMS: atom_id res chain seq x y z
N MET A 1 -24.89 9.77 -0.63
CA MET A 1 -23.90 10.20 0.39
C MET A 1 -23.45 8.95 1.11
N TYR A 2 -22.15 8.68 1.16
CA TYR A 2 -21.66 7.51 1.88
C TYR A 2 -21.88 7.66 3.40
N LYS A 3 -22.07 6.56 4.12
CA LYS A 3 -22.58 6.55 5.50
C LYS A 3 -21.51 6.81 6.55
N TYR A 4 -20.25 6.50 6.22
CA TYR A 4 -19.11 6.48 7.13
C TYR A 4 -18.02 7.48 6.76
N ASN A 5 -18.35 8.53 6.00
CA ASN A 5 -17.42 9.55 5.52
C ASN A 5 -16.34 9.01 4.55
N GLU A 6 -16.66 7.95 3.81
CA GLU A 6 -15.76 7.20 2.94
C GLU A 6 -15.09 8.10 1.91
N LYS A 7 -15.80 9.10 1.38
CA LYS A 7 -15.24 10.05 0.41
C LYS A 7 -14.02 10.79 0.97
N GLU A 8 -14.12 11.31 2.18
CA GLU A 8 -13.01 12.06 2.80
C GLU A 8 -11.89 11.11 3.24
N LEU A 9 -12.22 9.90 3.70
CA LEU A 9 -11.23 8.89 4.06
C LEU A 9 -10.44 8.38 2.84
N LEU A 10 -11.09 8.25 1.69
CA LEU A 10 -10.43 7.90 0.43
C LEU A 10 -9.49 9.03 -0.01
N LYS A 11 -9.89 10.30 0.15
CA LYS A 11 -9.03 11.45 -0.13
C LYS A 11 -7.82 11.51 0.81
N GLU A 12 -8.01 11.27 2.10
CA GLU A 12 -6.90 11.16 3.07
C GLU A 12 -5.93 10.03 2.70
N LEU A 13 -6.46 8.89 2.24
CA LEU A 13 -5.65 7.76 1.79
C LEU A 13 -4.88 8.09 0.51
N GLU A 14 -5.50 8.78 -0.45
CA GLU A 14 -4.87 9.26 -1.69
C GLU A 14 -3.76 10.28 -1.41
N GLU A 15 -3.95 11.21 -0.48
CA GLU A 15 -2.90 12.14 -0.06
C GLU A 15 -1.73 11.41 0.63
N TYR A 16 -2.04 10.44 1.50
CA TYR A 16 -1.02 9.63 2.18
C TYR A 16 -0.21 8.77 1.20
N ILE A 17 -0.91 7.99 0.39
CA ILE A 17 -0.66 7.83 -1.04
C ILE A 17 0.56 8.54 -1.64
N ASP A 18 0.25 9.69 -2.21
CA ASP A 18 1.14 10.60 -2.90
C ASP A 18 2.34 11.00 -2.03
N ASP A 19 2.12 11.34 -0.76
CA ASP A 19 3.18 11.70 0.18
C ASP A 19 4.23 10.60 0.34
N THR A 20 3.83 9.32 0.28
CA THR A 20 4.80 8.20 0.32
C THR A 20 5.65 8.13 -0.95
N TYR A 21 5.11 8.53 -2.10
CA TYR A 21 5.90 8.67 -3.32
C TYR A 21 6.68 9.98 -3.41
N GLU A 22 6.31 11.03 -2.67
CA GLU A 22 7.10 12.28 -2.65
C GLU A 22 8.25 12.21 -1.63
N GLY A 23 7.98 11.71 -0.42
CA GLY A 23 8.93 11.69 0.70
C GLY A 23 10.13 10.75 0.53
N HIS A 24 10.01 9.73 -0.33
CA HIS A 24 11.13 8.85 -0.70
C HIS A 24 12.01 9.42 -1.83
N TYR A 25 11.60 10.51 -2.49
CA TYR A 25 12.14 10.92 -3.80
C TYR A 25 12.71 12.35 -3.81
N SER A 26 13.55 12.70 -2.83
CA SER A 26 14.34 13.94 -2.90
C SER A 26 15.39 13.97 -4.02
N ASN A 27 15.51 12.94 -4.89
CA ASN A 27 16.53 12.92 -5.96
C ASN A 27 16.19 12.23 -7.30
N SER A 28 14.96 11.76 -7.58
CA SER A 28 14.65 11.29 -8.95
C SER A 28 13.18 11.47 -9.28
N ARG A 29 12.94 12.42 -10.19
CA ARG A 29 11.64 12.90 -10.64
C ARG A 29 11.08 11.95 -11.70
N TYR A 30 10.31 10.93 -11.29
CA TYR A 30 9.29 10.30 -12.15
C TYR A 30 8.12 9.81 -11.28
N LEU A 31 6.95 10.44 -11.47
CA LEU A 31 5.66 9.97 -10.95
C LEU A 31 5.46 8.52 -11.43
N GLY A 32 5.28 7.58 -10.49
CA GLY A 32 4.88 6.21 -10.79
C GLY A 32 5.94 5.13 -10.60
N GLN A 33 7.14 5.44 -10.12
CA GLN A 33 8.11 4.41 -9.73
C GLN A 33 7.91 4.10 -8.25
N HIS A 34 7.47 2.90 -7.90
CA HIS A 34 7.49 2.46 -6.51
C HIS A 34 8.96 2.36 -6.06
N THR A 35 9.24 2.38 -4.75
CA THR A 35 10.59 2.11 -4.25
C THR A 35 11.11 0.87 -4.97
N GLN A 36 12.24 0.99 -5.68
CA GLN A 36 12.80 -0.08 -6.52
C GLN A 36 12.81 -1.46 -5.85
N ALA A 37 12.96 -1.50 -4.51
CA ALA A 37 12.85 -2.70 -3.70
C ALA A 37 11.44 -3.33 -3.71
N THR A 38 10.38 -2.53 -3.56
CA THR A 38 8.99 -3.01 -3.63
C THR A 38 8.68 -3.59 -5.01
N GLU A 39 9.05 -2.90 -6.09
CA GLU A 39 8.86 -3.41 -7.46
C GLU A 39 9.64 -4.71 -7.66
N SER A 40 10.89 -4.76 -7.18
CA SER A 40 11.72 -5.97 -7.26
C SER A 40 11.09 -7.14 -6.51
N ILE A 41 10.47 -6.90 -5.35
CA ILE A 41 9.77 -7.92 -4.56
C ILE A 41 8.52 -8.42 -5.29
N MET A 42 7.73 -7.50 -5.87
CA MET A 42 6.54 -7.85 -6.65
C MET A 42 6.94 -8.66 -7.90
N ALA A 43 7.92 -8.18 -8.66
CA ALA A 43 8.44 -8.84 -9.87
C ALA A 43 9.07 -10.21 -9.58
N ALA A 44 9.62 -10.42 -8.38
CA ALA A 44 10.15 -11.72 -7.95
C ALA A 44 9.06 -12.73 -7.51
N GLY A 45 7.78 -12.38 -7.62
CA GLY A 45 6.67 -13.25 -7.21
C GLY A 45 6.47 -13.33 -5.70
N HIS A 46 7.02 -12.38 -4.93
CA HIS A 46 6.90 -12.34 -3.47
C HIS A 46 5.93 -11.27 -2.96
N GLY A 47 5.16 -10.66 -3.88
CA GLY A 47 4.26 -9.54 -3.60
C GLY A 47 3.16 -9.84 -2.59
N GLU A 48 2.49 -10.99 -2.70
CA GLU A 48 1.42 -11.39 -1.79
C GLU A 48 1.91 -11.49 -0.34
N GLY A 49 2.95 -12.28 -0.10
CA GLY A 49 3.53 -12.48 1.23
C GLY A 49 4.07 -11.17 1.81
N PHE A 50 4.67 -10.31 0.97
CA PHE A 50 5.15 -9.00 1.38
C PHE A 50 4.02 -8.07 1.83
N CYS A 51 2.93 -7.98 1.07
CA CYS A 51 1.79 -7.12 1.40
C CYS A 51 1.06 -7.63 2.65
N ILE A 52 0.73 -8.92 2.72
CA ILE A 52 0.06 -9.53 3.87
C ILE A 52 0.92 -9.39 5.13
N GLY A 53 2.22 -9.64 5.03
CA GLY A 53 3.14 -9.48 6.17
C GLY A 53 3.14 -8.07 6.73
N ASN A 54 3.11 -7.04 5.87
CA ASN A 54 3.01 -5.65 6.31
C ASN A 54 1.63 -5.31 6.89
N ILE A 55 0.53 -5.80 6.31
CA ILE A 55 -0.82 -5.65 6.88
C ILE A 55 -0.85 -6.20 8.30
N VAL A 56 -0.38 -7.43 8.51
CA VAL A 56 -0.33 -8.08 9.84
C VAL A 56 0.56 -7.29 10.80
N LYS A 57 1.74 -6.85 10.35
CA LYS A 57 2.65 -6.03 11.16
C LYS A 57 1.99 -4.75 11.67
N TYR A 58 1.29 -4.00 10.80
CA TYR A 58 0.65 -2.74 11.20
C TYR A 58 -0.63 -2.96 12.00
N ALA A 59 -1.39 -4.02 11.72
CA ALA A 59 -2.54 -4.42 12.53
C ALA A 59 -2.12 -4.78 13.96
N LEU A 60 -1.04 -5.54 14.12
CA LEU A 60 -0.50 -5.90 15.43
C LEU A 60 0.14 -4.71 16.17
N ARG A 61 0.62 -3.69 15.44
CA ARG A 61 1.22 -2.47 15.99
C ARG A 61 0.17 -1.50 16.52
N TYR A 62 -0.98 -1.39 15.85
CA TYR A 62 -2.05 -0.46 16.20
C TYR A 62 -2.57 -0.72 17.63
N GLY A 63 -2.57 0.31 18.46
CA GLY A 63 -2.92 0.23 19.88
C GLY A 63 -1.75 -0.17 20.79
N LYS A 64 -0.59 -0.56 20.25
CA LYS A 64 0.61 -0.91 21.02
C LYS A 64 1.70 0.15 20.94
N LYS A 65 2.15 0.47 19.71
CA LYS A 65 3.20 1.47 19.50
C LYS A 65 2.57 2.82 19.22
N GLU A 66 2.91 3.82 20.03
CA GLU A 66 2.33 5.18 19.96
C GLU A 66 0.81 5.19 20.14
N GLY A 67 0.27 4.19 20.86
CA GLY A 67 -1.16 4.02 21.09
C GLY A 67 -1.92 3.72 19.79
N ARG A 68 -3.05 4.40 19.58
CA ARG A 68 -3.90 4.23 18.39
C ARG A 68 -3.45 5.14 17.24
N ASN A 69 -2.22 4.93 16.75
CA ASN A 69 -1.67 5.73 15.67
C ASN A 69 -2.43 5.48 14.35
N ARG A 70 -3.15 6.50 13.86
CA ARG A 70 -3.90 6.44 12.58
C ARG A 70 -3.02 6.11 11.37
N LYS A 71 -1.73 6.44 11.41
CA LYS A 71 -0.79 6.08 10.33
C LYS A 71 -0.63 4.58 10.15
N ASP A 72 -0.86 3.78 11.19
CA ASP A 72 -0.85 2.32 11.05
C ASP A 72 -2.08 1.84 10.26
N LEU A 73 -3.24 2.50 10.41
CA LEU A 73 -4.44 2.19 9.62
C LEU A 73 -4.27 2.58 8.15
N LEU A 74 -3.73 3.77 7.86
CA LEU A 74 -3.43 4.19 6.49
C LEU A 74 -2.45 3.24 5.79
N LYS A 75 -1.46 2.71 6.52
CA LYS A 75 -0.56 1.68 6.00
C LYS A 75 -1.26 0.37 5.67
N ILE A 76 -2.16 -0.09 6.54
CA ILE A 76 -2.96 -1.30 6.27
C ILE A 76 -3.75 -1.12 4.96
N LEU A 77 -4.40 0.03 4.78
CA LEU A 77 -5.16 0.34 3.56
C LEU A 77 -4.27 0.43 2.33
N HIS A 78 -3.12 1.12 2.42
CA HIS A 78 -2.14 1.21 1.33
C HIS A 78 -1.67 -0.18 0.89
N TYR A 79 -1.21 -1.03 1.83
CA TYR A 79 -0.78 -2.40 1.48
C TYR A 79 -1.93 -3.27 0.98
N GLY A 80 -3.18 -2.98 1.38
CA GLY A 80 -4.37 -3.59 0.80
C GLY A 80 -4.55 -3.25 -0.68
N ILE A 81 -4.38 -1.99 -1.06
CA ILE A 81 -4.42 -1.54 -2.47
C ILE A 81 -3.30 -2.22 -3.28
N MET A 82 -2.08 -2.27 -2.74
CA MET A 82 -0.96 -2.96 -3.40
C MET A 82 -1.22 -4.46 -3.58
N LEU A 83 -1.89 -5.10 -2.61
CA LEU A 83 -2.23 -6.52 -2.70
C LEU A 83 -3.29 -6.78 -3.79
N VAL A 84 -4.29 -5.90 -3.92
CA VAL A 84 -5.27 -5.96 -5.02
C VAL A 84 -4.54 -5.84 -6.36
N TYR A 85 -3.68 -4.84 -6.52
CA TYR A 85 -2.88 -4.68 -7.74
C TYR A 85 -2.05 -5.93 -8.06
N ASN A 86 -1.37 -6.50 -7.05
CA ASN A 86 -0.58 -7.73 -7.23
C ASN A 86 -1.45 -8.92 -7.66
N HIS A 87 -2.66 -9.05 -7.09
CA HIS A 87 -3.59 -10.11 -7.46
C HIS A 87 -4.07 -9.96 -8.91
N ASP A 88 -4.46 -8.76 -9.30
CA ASP A 88 -4.95 -8.48 -10.65
C ASP A 88 -3.83 -8.73 -11.69
N THR A 89 -2.61 -8.24 -11.41
CA THR A 89 -1.43 -8.47 -12.26
C THR A 89 -1.08 -9.96 -12.39
N TRP A 90 -1.19 -10.73 -11.30
CA TRP A 90 -0.95 -12.17 -11.34
C TRP A 90 -2.03 -12.92 -12.13
N SER A 91 -3.31 -12.52 -11.99
CA SER A 91 -4.42 -13.14 -12.71
C SER A 91 -4.31 -12.92 -14.22
N GLU A 92 -3.96 -11.70 -14.65
CA GLU A 92 -3.73 -11.38 -16.07
C GLU A 92 -2.61 -12.23 -16.69
N GLN A 93 -1.54 -12.54 -15.94
CA GLN A 93 -0.42 -13.35 -16.44
C GLN A 93 -0.74 -14.85 -16.54
N ASN A 94 -1.69 -15.37 -15.76
CA ASN A 94 -2.03 -16.81 -15.74
C ASN A 94 -3.28 -17.15 -16.57
N ASP A 95 -4.03 -16.15 -17.03
CA ASP A 95 -5.15 -16.32 -17.97
C ASP A 95 -4.71 -16.25 -19.46
N GLU A 96 -3.45 -15.89 -19.73
CA GLU A 96 -2.83 -15.88 -21.07
C GLU A 96 -2.18 -17.24 -21.46
N ASP A 97 -2.20 -18.25 -20.57
CA ASP A 97 -1.72 -19.63 -20.79
C ASP A 97 -2.88 -20.64 -20.98
#